data_AF-A0A350U8X9-F1
#
_entry.id   AF-A0A350U8X9-F1
#
_cell.length_a   1.000
_cell.length_b   1.000
_cell.length_c   1.000
_cell.angle_alpha   90.00
_cell.angle_beta   90.00
_cell.angle_gamma   90.00
#
_symmetry.space_group_name_H-M   'P 1'
#
loop_
_entity.id
_entity.type
_entity.pdbx_description
1 polymer ?
#
loop_
_entity_poly.entity_id
_entity_poly.type
_entity_poly.pdbx_seq_one_letter_code
_entity_poly.pdbx_strand_id
1 'polypeptide(L)'
;MRTPEEIDYELLDKCLISEDARAPLSRALSYLPNVVIDFVIENCVFISPGKDDRGIYIATGDFRLKQKQCLIILPNMLWSKNRKTIAFVVAHEVAHAYKKHGFKSFEDSDLVLNGKRERDADKQAILWLRPHFTGSFKECMYKSWQLS
;
A
#
# COMPACT_ATOMS: atom_id res chain seq x y z
N MET A 1 4.60 17.55 12.77
CA MET A 1 3.57 16.53 12.52
C MET A 1 3.37 16.52 11.02
N ARG A 2 3.69 15.41 10.37
CA ARG A 2 3.61 15.31 8.91
C ARG A 2 2.20 14.93 8.46
N THR A 3 1.79 15.36 7.28
CA THR A 3 0.41 15.14 6.78
C THR A 3 0.40 14.17 5.59
N PRO A 4 -0.70 13.44 5.34
CA PRO A 4 -0.81 12.53 4.19
C PRO A 4 -0.53 13.19 2.83
N GLU A 5 -0.67 14.51 2.72
CA GLU A 5 -0.37 15.29 1.52
C GLU A 5 1.14 15.46 1.28
N GLU A 6 1.99 15.21 2.28
CA GLU A 6 3.45 15.24 2.15
C GLU A 6 4.05 13.92 1.61
N ILE A 7 3.19 12.98 1.22
CA ILE A 7 3.62 11.72 0.63
C ILE A 7 4.12 11.96 -0.79
N ASP A 8 5.32 11.45 -1.05
CA ASP A 8 5.92 11.50 -2.38
C ASP A 8 5.25 10.47 -3.30
N TYR A 9 4.51 10.97 -4.29
CA TYR A 9 3.89 10.18 -5.36
C TYR A 9 4.71 10.19 -6.65
N GLU A 10 5.85 10.88 -6.64
CA GLU A 10 6.67 11.09 -7.82
C GLU A 10 7.93 10.23 -7.78
N LEU A 11 8.16 9.53 -8.87
CA LEU A 11 9.42 8.84 -9.10
C LEU A 11 9.87 9.19 -10.50
N LEU A 12 11.12 9.64 -10.66
CA LEU A 12 11.67 10.06 -11.96
C LEU A 12 10.82 11.14 -12.65
N ASP A 13 10.28 12.09 -11.88
CA ASP A 13 9.46 13.22 -12.34
C ASP A 13 8.16 12.79 -13.04
N LYS A 14 7.74 11.54 -12.78
CA LYS A 14 6.46 10.97 -13.17
C LYS A 14 5.65 10.69 -11.93
N CYS A 15 4.40 11.15 -11.92
CA CYS A 15 3.47 10.75 -10.89
C CYS A 15 3.06 9.29 -11.12
N LEU A 16 3.34 8.43 -10.13
CA LEU A 16 3.04 7.01 -10.20
C LEU A 16 1.62 6.68 -9.71
N ILE A 17 0.87 7.69 -9.29
CA ILE A 17 -0.53 7.61 -8.86
C ILE A 17 -1.32 8.61 -9.70
N SER A 18 -2.40 8.20 -10.35
CA SER A 18 -3.26 9.13 -11.09
C SER A 18 -3.86 10.19 -10.15
N GLU A 19 -4.18 11.38 -10.67
CA GLU A 19 -4.77 12.45 -9.84
C GLU A 19 -6.03 11.99 -9.10
N ASP A 20 -6.88 11.23 -9.78
CA ASP A 20 -8.11 10.66 -9.22
C ASP A 20 -7.85 9.66 -8.07
N ALA A 21 -6.65 9.07 -8.00
CA ALA A 21 -6.25 8.13 -6.97
C ALA A 21 -5.62 8.82 -5.74
N ARG A 22 -5.09 10.04 -5.88
CA ARG A 22 -4.43 10.77 -4.79
C ARG A 22 -5.38 11.05 -3.62
N ALA A 23 -6.57 11.56 -3.89
CA ALA A 23 -7.54 11.89 -2.83
C ALA A 23 -8.06 10.64 -2.08
N PRO A 24 -8.46 9.54 -2.75
CA PRO A 24 -8.79 8.28 -2.08
C PRO A 24 -7.62 7.69 -1.27
N LEU A 25 -6.38 7.77 -1.78
CA LEU A 25 -5.19 7.29 -1.10
C LEU A 25 -4.89 8.12 0.17
N SER A 26 -4.82 9.45 0.08
CA SER A 26 -4.63 10.33 1.23
C SER A 26 -5.70 10.07 2.30
N ARG A 27 -6.98 9.95 1.88
CA ARG A 27 -8.07 9.63 2.80
C ARG A 27 -7.91 8.25 3.44
N ALA A 28 -7.46 7.24 2.71
CA ALA A 28 -7.19 5.93 3.27
C ALA A 28 -6.09 5.98 4.34
N LEU A 29 -5.02 6.74 4.08
CA LEU A 29 -3.88 6.89 5.00
C LEU A 29 -4.23 7.71 6.24
N SER A 30 -5.16 8.65 6.14
CA SER A 30 -5.67 9.42 7.30
C SER A 30 -6.35 8.55 8.38
N TYR A 31 -6.70 7.31 8.07
CA TYR A 31 -7.25 6.35 9.03
C TYR A 31 -6.16 5.57 9.80
N LEU A 32 -4.88 5.75 9.42
CA LEU A 32 -3.78 5.05 10.07
C LEU A 32 -3.29 5.84 11.29
N PRO A 33 -2.67 5.18 12.28
CA PRO A 33 -2.01 5.88 13.38
C PRO A 33 -0.91 6.82 12.87
N ASN A 34 -0.71 7.96 13.53
CA ASN A 34 0.30 8.95 13.11
C ASN A 34 1.70 8.36 12.94
N VAL A 35 2.13 7.46 13.82
CA VAL A 35 3.44 6.79 13.73
C VAL A 35 3.60 5.97 12.45
N VAL A 36 2.49 5.46 11.90
CA VAL A 36 2.47 4.71 10.63
C VAL A 36 2.47 5.69 9.46
N ILE A 37 1.77 6.82 9.57
CA ILE A 37 1.79 7.89 8.57
C ILE A 37 3.22 8.44 8.44
N ASP A 38 3.90 8.73 9.55
CA ASP A 38 5.28 9.19 9.56
C ASP A 38 6.20 8.16 8.88
N PHE A 39 6.04 6.87 9.18
CA PHE A 39 6.76 5.79 8.50
C PHE A 39 6.53 5.81 6.99
N VAL A 40 5.26 5.91 6.55
CA VAL A 40 4.89 5.92 5.14
C VAL A 40 5.52 7.11 4.42
N ILE A 41 5.40 8.31 5.00
CA ILE A 41 5.99 9.53 4.44
C ILE A 41 7.51 9.41 4.35
N GLU A 42 8.16 8.76 5.29
CA GLU A 42 9.62 8.61 5.29
C GLU A 42 10.13 7.54 4.35
N ASN A 43 9.43 6.41 4.27
CA ASN A 43 10.01 5.18 3.74
C ASN A 43 9.30 4.62 2.51
N CYS A 44 8.08 5.05 2.20
CA CYS A 44 7.26 4.43 1.16
C CYS A 44 7.10 5.30 -0.08
N VAL A 45 7.03 4.65 -1.23
CA VAL A 45 6.55 5.22 -2.50
C VAL A 45 5.36 4.39 -2.96
N PHE A 46 4.26 5.05 -3.31
CA PHE A 46 3.08 4.39 -3.87
C PHE A 46 3.12 4.38 -5.39
N ILE A 47 2.72 3.26 -5.97
CA ILE A 47 2.70 3.04 -7.41
C ILE A 47 1.34 2.44 -7.79
N SER A 48 0.66 3.00 -8.79
CA SER A 48 -0.55 2.43 -9.35
C SER A 48 -0.51 2.42 -10.88
N PRO A 49 0.02 1.33 -11.48
CA PRO A 49 0.22 1.25 -12.93
C PRO A 49 -1.10 1.34 -13.70
N GLY A 50 -1.12 2.18 -14.73
CA GLY A 50 -2.15 2.31 -15.77
C GLY A 50 -2.49 0.97 -16.43
N LYS A 51 -3.67 0.87 -17.03
CA LYS A 51 -4.02 -0.31 -17.86
C LYS A 51 -3.06 -0.53 -19.03
N ASP A 52 -2.45 0.54 -19.52
CA ASP A 52 -1.54 0.53 -20.67
C ASP A 52 -0.06 0.45 -20.26
N ASP A 53 0.24 0.47 -18.96
CA ASP A 53 1.60 0.35 -18.46
C ASP A 53 2.06 -1.11 -18.57
N ARG A 54 2.88 -1.40 -19.58
CA ARG A 54 3.43 -2.76 -19.82
C ARG A 54 4.65 -3.10 -18.96
N GLY A 55 5.15 -2.13 -18.20
CA GLY A 55 6.26 -2.29 -17.28
C GLY A 55 6.68 -0.95 -16.68
N ILE A 56 7.06 -0.98 -15.41
CA ILE A 56 7.64 0.17 -14.72
C ILE A 56 9.13 -0.09 -14.54
N TYR A 57 9.95 0.68 -15.24
CA TYR A 57 11.39 0.64 -15.03
C TYR A 57 11.75 1.56 -13.87
N ILE A 58 12.33 0.97 -12.83
CA ILE A 58 12.80 1.68 -11.64
C ILE A 58 14.31 1.56 -11.58
N ALA A 59 15.02 2.66 -11.84
CA ALA A 59 16.47 2.68 -11.76
C ALA A 59 16.93 2.70 -10.29
N THR A 60 17.67 1.68 -9.85
CA THR A 60 18.21 1.57 -8.48
C THR A 60 19.19 2.69 -8.10
N GLY A 61 19.63 3.47 -9.09
CA GLY A 61 20.48 4.66 -8.90
C GLY A 61 19.74 5.93 -8.48
N ASP A 62 18.39 5.97 -8.54
CA ASP A 62 17.62 7.18 -8.20
C ASP A 62 17.74 7.52 -6.70
N PHE A 63 18.19 8.74 -6.42
CA PHE A 63 18.38 9.24 -5.06
C PHE A 63 17.08 9.25 -4.23
N ARG A 64 15.91 9.41 -4.86
CA ARG A 64 14.61 9.30 -4.17
C ARG A 64 14.39 7.90 -3.60
N LEU A 65 14.76 6.86 -4.34
CA LEU A 65 14.72 5.47 -3.85
C LEU A 65 15.84 5.15 -2.86
N LYS A 66 16.95 5.88 -2.88
CA LYS A 66 17.98 5.72 -1.84
C LYS A 66 17.47 6.16 -0.47
N GLN A 67 16.52 7.09 -0.42
CA GLN A 67 15.88 7.53 0.82
C GLN A 67 14.63 6.70 1.17
N LYS A 68 13.91 6.18 0.19
CA LYS A 68 12.69 5.37 0.37
C LYS A 68 13.00 3.87 0.36
N GLN A 69 12.63 3.15 1.41
CA GLN A 69 12.96 1.73 1.58
C GLN A 69 11.88 0.76 1.07
N CYS A 70 10.69 1.25 0.71
CA CYS A 70 9.54 0.41 0.39
C CYS A 70 8.77 0.93 -0.84
N LEU A 71 8.44 0.02 -1.75
CA LEU A 71 7.51 0.28 -2.85
C LEU A 71 6.18 -0.40 -2.53
N ILE A 72 5.09 0.37 -2.55
CA ILE A 72 3.74 -0.13 -2.36
C ILE A 72 3.01 -0.05 -3.70
N ILE A 73 2.71 -1.21 -4.28
CA ILE A 73 2.06 -1.31 -5.58
C ILE A 73 0.57 -1.56 -5.35
N LEU A 74 -0.27 -0.70 -5.91
CA LEU A 74 -1.72 -0.77 -5.79
C LEU A 74 -2.35 -0.92 -7.18
N PRO A 75 -3.27 -1.87 -7.39
CA PRO A 75 -3.89 -2.05 -8.70
C PRO A 75 -4.81 -0.87 -9.02
N ASN A 76 -4.75 -0.34 -10.24
CA ASN A 76 -5.54 0.84 -10.61
C ASN A 76 -7.06 0.65 -10.47
N MET A 77 -7.55 -0.60 -10.58
CA MET A 77 -8.96 -0.92 -10.35
C MET A 77 -9.41 -0.69 -8.90
N LEU A 78 -8.48 -0.58 -7.94
CA LEU A 78 -8.77 -0.30 -6.54
C LEU A 78 -9.53 1.00 -6.36
N TRP A 79 -9.17 2.04 -7.11
CA TRP A 79 -9.69 3.40 -6.94
C TRP A 79 -11.18 3.53 -7.28
N SER A 80 -11.72 2.55 -8.01
CA SER A 80 -13.16 2.44 -8.30
C SER A 80 -13.97 1.73 -7.20
N LYS A 81 -13.31 1.18 -6.16
CA LYS A 81 -13.98 0.46 -5.07
C LYS A 81 -14.56 1.42 -4.04
N ASN A 82 -15.41 0.90 -3.16
CA ASN A 82 -15.94 1.70 -2.07
C ASN A 82 -14.83 2.09 -1.07
N ARG A 83 -15.07 3.16 -0.30
CA ARG A 83 -14.13 3.73 0.67
C ARG A 83 -13.52 2.69 1.63
N LYS A 84 -14.33 1.75 2.12
CA LYS A 84 -13.87 0.74 3.09
C LYS A 84 -12.89 -0.24 2.44
N THR A 85 -13.15 -0.66 1.21
CA THR A 85 -12.25 -1.52 0.44
C THR A 85 -10.93 -0.81 0.12
N ILE A 86 -10.98 0.45 -0.32
CA ILE A 86 -9.75 1.24 -0.59
C ILE A 86 -8.91 1.34 0.69
N ALA A 87 -9.54 1.77 1.80
CA ALA A 87 -8.84 1.90 3.08
C ALA A 87 -8.22 0.58 3.54
N PHE A 88 -8.96 -0.53 3.41
CA PHE A 88 -8.46 -1.85 3.78
C PHE A 88 -7.23 -2.28 2.98
N VAL A 89 -7.29 -2.20 1.65
CA VAL A 89 -6.17 -2.62 0.79
C VAL A 89 -4.95 -1.75 1.04
N VAL A 90 -5.11 -0.42 1.11
CA VAL A 90 -4.00 0.49 1.44
C VAL A 90 -3.39 0.16 2.80
N ALA A 91 -4.21 -0.03 3.83
CA ALA A 91 -3.73 -0.39 5.17
C ALA A 91 -3.02 -1.76 5.19
N HIS A 92 -3.50 -2.72 4.40
CA HIS A 92 -2.91 -4.04 4.28
C HIS A 92 -1.50 -3.95 3.65
N GLU A 93 -1.33 -3.27 2.52
CA GLU A 93 -0.01 -3.11 1.91
C GLU A 93 0.96 -2.29 2.78
N VAL A 94 0.46 -1.25 3.45
CA VAL A 94 1.25 -0.50 4.44
C VAL A 94 1.66 -1.40 5.60
N ALA A 95 0.80 -2.34 6.04
CA ALA A 95 1.16 -3.29 7.08
C ALA A 95 2.29 -4.23 6.64
N HIS A 96 2.28 -4.70 5.39
CA HIS A 96 3.40 -5.45 4.83
C HIS A 96 4.70 -4.66 4.90
N ALA A 97 4.70 -3.41 4.42
CA ALA A 97 5.87 -2.54 4.45
C ALA A 97 6.36 -2.26 5.89
N TYR A 98 5.45 -1.86 6.78
CA TYR A 98 5.75 -1.51 8.17
C TYR A 98 6.34 -2.69 8.96
N LYS A 99 5.84 -3.91 8.70
CA LYS A 99 6.34 -5.14 9.32
C LYS A 99 7.51 -5.78 8.59
N LYS A 100 8.00 -5.14 7.52
CA LYS A 100 9.11 -5.65 6.68
C LYS A 100 8.83 -7.05 6.15
N HIS A 101 7.58 -7.33 5.79
CA HIS A 101 7.24 -8.52 5.04
C HIS A 101 7.87 -8.40 3.66
N GLY A 102 8.88 -9.22 3.37
CA GLY A 102 9.51 -9.24 2.06
C GLY A 102 8.54 -9.66 0.97
N PHE A 103 8.81 -9.23 -0.27
CA PHE A 103 8.16 -9.81 -1.44
C PHE A 103 8.40 -11.31 -1.46
N LYS A 104 7.42 -12.06 -1.97
CA LYS A 104 7.59 -13.45 -2.37
C LYS A 104 8.72 -13.48 -3.40
N SER A 105 9.95 -13.70 -2.96
CA SER A 105 11.04 -13.92 -3.91
C SER A 105 10.67 -15.17 -4.72
N PHE A 106 11.13 -15.27 -5.96
CA PHE A 106 10.91 -16.47 -6.77
C PHE A 106 11.43 -17.76 -6.09
N GLU A 107 12.27 -17.61 -5.06
CA GLU A 107 12.82 -18.68 -4.23
C GLU A 107 12.05 -18.89 -2.90
N ASP A 108 11.15 -17.97 -2.50
CA ASP A 108 10.38 -18.04 -1.25
C ASP A 108 9.13 -18.92 -1.44
N SER A 109 9.38 -20.23 -1.58
CA SER A 109 8.37 -21.26 -1.83
C SER A 109 7.58 -21.68 -0.58
N ASP A 110 7.85 -21.09 0.60
CA ASP A 110 7.14 -21.43 1.83
C ASP A 110 5.75 -20.78 1.89
N LEU A 111 4.77 -21.51 1.36
CA LEU A 111 3.35 -21.14 1.39
C LEU A 111 2.82 -20.90 2.81
N VAL A 112 3.38 -21.58 3.82
CA VAL A 112 2.95 -21.44 5.22
C VAL A 112 3.41 -20.10 5.78
N LEU A 113 4.66 -19.73 5.55
CA LEU A 113 5.21 -18.44 5.96
C LEU A 113 4.47 -17.28 5.28
N ASN A 114 4.24 -17.38 3.97
CA ASN A 114 3.49 -16.38 3.23
C ASN A 114 2.06 -16.22 3.77
N GLY A 115 1.36 -17.33 4.01
CA GLY A 115 0.04 -17.29 4.63
C GLY A 115 0.05 -16.66 6.03
N LYS A 116 1.14 -16.80 6.80
CA LYS A 116 1.29 -16.13 8.11
C LYS A 116 1.47 -14.62 7.94
N ARG A 117 2.36 -14.17 7.04
CA ARG A 117 2.62 -12.74 6.77
C ARG A 117 1.34 -12.00 6.37
N GLU A 118 0.56 -12.62 5.50
CA GLU A 118 -0.67 -12.03 4.97
C GLU A 118 -1.78 -11.94 6.02
N ARG A 119 -1.98 -13.01 6.80
CA ARG A 119 -2.90 -12.96 7.95
C ARG A 119 -2.47 -11.93 8.98
N ASP A 120 -1.17 -11.71 9.12
CA ASP A 120 -0.62 -10.73 10.05
C ASP A 120 -0.78 -9.29 9.53
N ALA A 121 -0.69 -9.07 8.23
CA ALA A 121 -1.03 -7.81 7.57
C ALA A 121 -2.53 -7.51 7.67
N ASP A 122 -3.39 -8.50 7.39
CA ASP A 122 -4.85 -8.39 7.55
C ASP A 122 -5.24 -7.98 8.98
N LYS A 123 -4.69 -8.67 9.98
CA LYS A 123 -4.93 -8.35 11.39
C LYS A 123 -4.53 -6.91 11.70
N GLN A 124 -3.36 -6.49 11.21
CA GLN A 124 -2.86 -5.14 11.46
C GLN A 124 -3.73 -4.07 10.80
N ALA A 125 -4.12 -4.28 9.54
CA ALA A 125 -5.03 -3.39 8.83
C ALA A 125 -6.38 -3.25 9.55
N ILE A 126 -6.96 -4.37 10.02
CA ILE A 126 -8.21 -4.36 10.79
C ILE A 126 -8.02 -3.57 12.09
N LEU A 127 -6.91 -3.76 12.81
CA LEU A 127 -6.64 -3.04 14.05
C LEU A 127 -6.60 -1.52 13.83
N TRP A 128 -5.92 -1.06 12.77
CA TRP A 128 -5.86 0.36 12.43
C TRP A 128 -7.21 0.92 11.99
N LEU A 129 -8.01 0.16 11.24
CA LEU A 129 -9.25 0.66 10.66
C LEU A 129 -10.50 0.48 11.52
N ARG A 130 -10.47 -0.40 12.53
CA ARG A 130 -11.60 -0.68 13.43
C ARG A 130 -12.21 0.58 14.07
N PRO A 131 -11.44 1.61 14.49
CA PRO A 131 -12.03 2.84 15.03
C PRO A 131 -12.86 3.64 14.00
N HIS A 132 -12.66 3.42 12.70
CA HIS A 132 -13.21 4.26 11.63
C HIS A 132 -14.31 3.59 10.80
N PHE A 133 -14.45 2.27 10.90
CA PHE A 133 -15.42 1.50 10.10
C PHE A 133 -16.15 0.47 10.96
N THR A 134 -17.46 0.42 10.80
CA THR A 134 -18.31 -0.63 11.39
C THR A 134 -18.42 -1.83 10.45
N GLY A 135 -18.82 -2.97 11.01
CA GLY A 135 -19.04 -4.22 10.27
C GLY A 135 -17.77 -4.95 9.83
N SER A 136 -17.95 -6.11 9.21
CA SER A 136 -16.85 -7.02 8.85
C SER A 136 -15.99 -6.52 7.69
N PHE A 137 -14.71 -6.89 7.68
CA PHE A 137 -13.78 -6.71 6.56
C PHE A 137 -13.65 -7.98 5.69
N LYS A 138 -14.47 -9.01 5.93
CA LYS A 138 -14.39 -10.31 5.23
C LYS A 138 -14.43 -10.20 3.71
N GLU A 139 -15.23 -9.27 3.18
CA GLU A 139 -15.34 -9.02 1.74
C GLU A 139 -14.14 -8.29 1.14
N CYS A 140 -13.33 -7.65 1.99
CA CYS A 140 -12.08 -6.98 1.59
C CYS A 140 -10.89 -7.95 1.64
N MET A 141 -10.85 -8.83 2.65
CA MET A 141 -9.79 -9.84 2.83
C MET A 141 -9.73 -10.87 1.70
N TYR A 142 -10.85 -11.21 1.06
CA TYR A 142 -10.87 -12.24 0.01
C TYR A 142 -10.33 -11.76 -1.35
N LYS A 143 -10.05 -10.45 -1.50
CA LYS A 143 -9.71 -9.83 -2.81
C LYS A 143 -8.29 -9.29 -2.92
N SER A 144 -7.55 -9.08 -1.83
CA SER A 144 -6.13 -8.67 -1.90
C SER A 144 -5.30 -9.74 -2.64
N TRP A 145 -5.61 -11.01 -2.40
CA TRP A 145 -4.98 -12.18 -3.01
C TRP A 145 -5.26 -12.43 -4.50
N GLN A 146 -6.24 -11.76 -5.09
CA GLN A 146 -6.62 -11.93 -6.51
C GLN A 146 -6.18 -10.74 -7.38
N LEU A 147 -5.53 -9.75 -6.78
CA LEU A 147 -5.04 -8.55 -7.46
C LEU A 147 -3.50 -8.54 -7.59
N SER A 148 -2.83 -9.62 -7.14
CA SER A 148 -1.41 -9.91 -7.30
C SER A 148 -1.15 -10.88 -8.44
#